data_AF-A0A0C9WE01-F1
#
_entry.id   AF-A0A0C9WE01-F1
#
_cell.length_a   1.000
_cell.length_b   1.000
_cell.length_c   1.000
_cell.angle_alpha   90.00
_cell.angle_beta   90.00
_cell.angle_gamma   90.00
#
_symmetry.space_group_name_H-M   'P 1'
#
loop_
_entity.id
_entity.type
_entity.pdbx_description
1 polymer ?
#
loop_
_entity_poly.entity_id
_entity_poly.type
_entity_poly.pdbx_seq_one_letter_code
_entity_poly.pdbx_strand_id
1 'polypeptide(L)'
;MGHPSSQHPSSSSSPISITNRPANTHTFSVSPSALSETGRSLYPDAGPYLRQQLGLAPHEPANLASLPDPPYGEKPNQPLPMLIKLAIYGSPHKQLTLQEIYTELEKRFQYFRERRHEKAWKNSIRHNLSLNKVFRHVPRPITEPGKGSYWQLDVSEGEGYKRPRKRRAKNSKVMASEDDD
;
A
#
# COMPACT_ATOMS: atom_id res chain seq x y z
N MET A 1 58.41 39.88 -16.35
CA MET A 1 57.11 40.26 -16.94
C MET A 1 57.18 39.97 -18.43
N GLY A 2 56.17 39.30 -19.01
CA GLY A 2 56.04 39.18 -20.47
C GLY A 2 56.10 37.76 -21.04
N HIS A 3 54.99 37.04 -20.88
CA HIS A 3 54.34 36.02 -21.73
C HIS A 3 55.17 35.05 -22.61
N PRO A 4 54.84 33.75 -22.58
CA PRO A 4 54.91 32.87 -23.75
C PRO A 4 53.53 32.67 -24.38
N SER A 5 53.46 32.70 -25.72
CA SER A 5 52.28 32.33 -26.51
C SER A 5 52.65 31.41 -27.66
N SER A 6 51.71 30.50 -27.95
CA SER A 6 51.63 29.58 -29.09
C SER A 6 52.57 28.39 -29.10
N GLN A 7 52.04 27.23 -28.68
CA GLN A 7 51.95 26.05 -29.55
C GLN A 7 50.65 25.29 -29.23
N HIS A 8 49.76 25.20 -30.22
CA HIS A 8 48.64 24.27 -30.23
C HIS A 8 49.12 22.93 -30.79
N PRO A 9 48.76 21.80 -30.17
CA PRO A 9 48.62 20.55 -30.88
C PRO A 9 47.15 20.13 -30.99
N SER A 10 46.79 19.74 -32.21
CA SER A 10 45.54 19.15 -32.65
C SER A 10 45.28 17.82 -31.95
N SER A 11 44.20 17.71 -31.19
CA SER A 11 43.70 16.43 -30.67
C SER A 11 42.46 16.01 -31.44
N SER A 12 42.66 15.00 -32.28
CA SER A 12 41.65 14.18 -32.93
C SER A 12 40.64 13.64 -31.90
N SER A 13 39.38 14.07 -32.01
CA SER A 13 38.27 13.46 -31.26
C SER A 13 37.94 12.10 -31.84
N SER A 14 38.25 11.04 -31.09
CA SER A 14 37.68 9.72 -31.29
C SER A 14 36.17 9.74 -30.96
N PRO A 15 35.32 9.04 -31.72
CA PRO A 15 33.89 8.99 -31.41
C PRO A 15 33.65 8.22 -30.12
N ILE A 16 32.86 8.82 -29.23
CA ILE A 16 32.39 8.22 -27.98
C ILE A 16 31.42 7.09 -28.36
N SER A 17 31.77 5.87 -28.01
CA SER A 17 30.85 4.72 -28.06
C SER A 17 29.62 5.01 -27.20
N ILE A 18 28.48 5.26 -27.83
CA ILE A 18 27.18 5.28 -27.16
C ILE A 18 26.91 3.84 -26.75
N THR A 19 27.24 3.50 -25.51
CA THR A 19 26.75 2.27 -24.89
C THR A 19 25.24 2.44 -24.73
N ASN A 20 24.48 1.71 -25.55
CA ASN A 20 23.04 1.60 -25.39
C ASN A 20 22.79 0.87 -24.08
N ARG A 21 22.55 1.64 -23.02
CA ARG A 21 21.97 1.16 -21.76
C ARG A 21 20.52 0.78 -22.07
N PRO A 22 20.10 -0.50 -21.97
CA PRO A 22 18.68 -0.79 -22.00
C PRO A 22 18.08 -0.15 -20.74
N ALA A 23 17.15 0.77 -20.97
CA ALA A 23 16.23 1.23 -19.95
C ALA A 23 15.51 -0.02 -19.42
N ASN A 24 15.84 -0.42 -18.19
CA ASN A 24 15.11 -1.44 -17.45
C ASN A 24 13.74 -0.86 -17.08
N THR A 25 12.87 -0.80 -18.07
CA THR A 25 11.44 -0.65 -17.90
C THR A 25 10.94 -2.07 -17.65
N HIS A 26 10.79 -2.43 -16.37
CA HIS A 26 9.95 -3.57 -16.01
C HIS A 26 8.51 -3.16 -16.29
N THR A 27 8.17 -3.14 -17.59
CA THR A 27 6.81 -3.08 -18.08
C THR A 27 6.26 -4.47 -17.79
N PHE A 28 5.52 -4.60 -16.68
CA PHE A 28 4.78 -5.82 -16.38
C PHE A 28 3.68 -5.96 -17.43
N SER A 29 4.01 -6.58 -18.56
CA SER A 29 3.05 -7.10 -19.53
C SER A 29 2.39 -8.31 -18.87
N VAL A 30 1.32 -8.07 -18.12
CA VAL A 30 0.48 -9.13 -17.59
C VAL A 30 -0.48 -9.56 -18.70
N SER A 31 -0.17 -10.68 -19.35
CA SER A 31 -1.12 -11.41 -20.19
C SER A 31 -2.38 -11.74 -19.39
N PRO A 32 -3.60 -11.51 -19.92
CA PRO A 32 -4.85 -11.74 -19.21
C PRO A 32 -5.28 -13.21 -19.33
N SER A 33 -4.39 -14.15 -19.00
CA SER A 33 -4.70 -15.58 -19.07
C SER A 33 -3.98 -16.35 -17.98
N ALA A 34 -4.46 -16.14 -16.76
CA ALA A 34 -4.48 -17.16 -15.74
C ALA A 34 -5.68 -16.84 -14.84
N LEU A 35 -6.82 -17.51 -15.08
CA LEU A 35 -7.78 -17.77 -14.02
C LEU A 35 -7.05 -18.67 -13.02
N SER A 36 -6.24 -18.08 -12.14
CA SER A 36 -5.67 -18.83 -11.03
C SER A 36 -6.82 -19.21 -10.10
N GLU A 37 -6.90 -20.49 -9.82
CA GLU A 37 -7.82 -21.24 -8.96
C GLU A 37 -7.86 -20.79 -7.48
N THR A 38 -7.75 -19.49 -7.21
CA THR A 38 -7.98 -18.81 -5.94
C THR A 38 -9.18 -17.87 -6.12
N GLY A 39 -10.31 -18.46 -6.52
CA GLY A 39 -11.44 -17.80 -7.20
C GLY A 39 -12.25 -16.77 -6.42
N ARG A 40 -11.64 -15.67 -5.96
CA ARG A 40 -12.40 -14.51 -5.44
C ARG A 40 -11.75 -13.13 -5.56
N SER A 41 -10.43 -13.03 -5.76
CA SER A 41 -9.80 -11.71 -5.95
C SER A 41 -10.15 -11.14 -7.32
N LEU A 42 -10.63 -9.88 -7.36
CA LEU A 42 -10.85 -9.13 -8.60
C LEU A 42 -9.58 -8.46 -9.13
N TYR A 43 -8.49 -8.52 -8.36
CA TYR A 43 -7.26 -7.78 -8.59
C TYR A 43 -6.06 -8.73 -8.77
N PRO A 44 -4.99 -8.28 -9.44
CA PRO A 44 -3.76 -9.07 -9.62
C PRO A 44 -3.19 -9.60 -8.31
N ASP A 45 -2.44 -10.70 -8.41
CA ASP A 45 -1.79 -11.31 -7.25
C ASP A 45 -0.85 -10.31 -6.54
N ALA A 46 -1.18 -9.98 -5.29
CA ALA A 46 -0.38 -9.10 -4.46
C ALA A 46 0.84 -9.79 -3.83
N GLY A 47 0.97 -11.11 -3.96
CA GLY A 47 2.03 -11.91 -3.34
C GLY A 47 3.45 -11.42 -3.62
N PRO A 48 3.86 -11.26 -4.90
CA PRO A 48 5.19 -10.76 -5.24
C PRO A 48 5.51 -9.39 -4.62
N TYR A 49 4.53 -8.49 -4.64
CA TYR A 49 4.64 -7.15 -4.04
C TYR A 49 4.85 -7.22 -2.52
N LEU A 50 4.06 -8.04 -1.81
CA LEU A 50 4.17 -8.17 -0.36
C LEU A 50 5.50 -8.80 0.06
N ARG A 51 5.97 -9.82 -0.67
CA ARG A 51 7.26 -10.47 -0.39
C ARG A 51 8.41 -9.49 -0.58
N GLN A 52 8.39 -8.71 -1.67
CA GLN A 52 9.40 -7.68 -1.91
C GLN A 52 9.43 -6.64 -0.78
N GLN A 53 8.27 -6.19 -0.30
CA GLN A 53 8.19 -5.19 0.77
C GLN A 53 8.69 -5.72 2.12
N LEU A 54 8.59 -7.04 2.34
CA LEU A 54 9.03 -7.71 3.57
C LEU A 54 10.43 -8.35 3.45
N GLY A 55 11.06 -8.33 2.28
CA GLY A 55 12.34 -9.01 2.03
C GLY A 55 12.26 -10.54 2.07
N LEU A 56 11.08 -11.12 1.79
CA LEU A 56 10.84 -12.56 1.84
C LEU A 56 11.23 -13.26 0.54
N ALA A 57 11.53 -14.56 0.63
CA ALA A 57 11.81 -15.36 -0.56
C ALA A 57 10.55 -15.53 -1.44
N PRO A 58 10.68 -15.74 -2.77
CA PRO A 58 9.54 -15.79 -3.69
C PRO A 58 8.46 -16.84 -3.35
N HIS A 59 8.85 -17.93 -2.70
CA HIS A 59 8.00 -19.06 -2.32
C HIS A 59 7.48 -18.96 -0.88
N GLU A 60 7.98 -18.00 -0.10
CA GLU A 60 7.59 -17.85 1.29
C GLU A 60 6.16 -17.30 1.38
N PRO A 61 5.33 -17.76 2.34
CA PRO A 61 4.02 -17.17 2.54
C PRO A 61 4.15 -15.69 2.91
N ALA A 62 3.27 -14.84 2.37
CA ALA A 62 3.22 -13.41 2.70
C ALA A 62 1.98 -13.09 3.56
N ASN A 63 1.93 -13.62 4.77
CA ASN A 63 0.77 -13.47 5.67
C ASN A 63 1.21 -12.98 7.05
N LEU A 64 0.25 -12.89 7.99
CA LEU A 64 0.51 -12.41 9.36
C LEU A 64 1.50 -13.29 10.15
N ALA A 65 1.63 -14.57 9.81
CA ALA A 65 2.58 -15.48 10.46
C ALA A 65 4.03 -15.22 10.02
N SER A 66 4.23 -14.61 8.84
CA SER A 66 5.55 -14.24 8.33
C SER A 66 6.17 -13.03 9.05
N LEU A 67 5.41 -12.38 9.95
CA LEU A 67 5.94 -11.28 10.75
C LEU A 67 6.59 -11.80 12.04
N PRO A 68 7.70 -11.18 12.48
CA PRO A 68 8.31 -11.50 13.76
C PRO A 68 7.34 -11.23 14.91
N ASP A 69 7.42 -12.05 15.96
CA ASP A 69 6.61 -11.85 17.16
C ASP A 69 7.02 -10.56 17.87
N PRO A 70 6.07 -9.66 18.20
CA PRO A 70 6.36 -8.53 19.05
C PRO A 70 6.65 -9.01 20.48
N PRO A 71 7.34 -8.19 21.30
CA PRO A 71 7.43 -8.43 22.73
C PRO A 71 6.04 -8.61 23.36
N TYR A 72 5.98 -9.32 24.48
CA TYR A 72 4.72 -9.70 25.11
C TYR A 72 3.85 -8.46 25.43
N GLY A 73 2.63 -8.42 24.88
CA GLY A 73 1.67 -7.33 25.09
C GLY A 73 1.94 -6.06 24.26
N GLU A 74 3.00 -6.03 23.46
CA GLU A 74 3.37 -4.87 22.65
C GLU A 74 2.75 -4.89 21.25
N LYS A 75 2.59 -3.69 20.69
CA LYS A 75 2.05 -3.52 19.34
C LYS A 75 3.07 -4.02 18.31
N PRO A 76 2.65 -4.74 17.25
CA PRO A 76 3.54 -5.12 16.17
C PRO A 76 4.28 -3.92 15.57
N ASN A 77 5.57 -4.10 15.27
CA ASN A 77 6.43 -3.06 14.68
C ASN A 77 5.96 -2.59 13.29
N GLN A 78 5.20 -3.44 12.60
CA GLN A 78 4.67 -3.12 11.28
C GLN A 78 3.52 -2.11 11.37
N PRO A 79 3.44 -1.16 10.42
CA PRO A 79 2.36 -0.18 10.38
C PRO A 79 1.02 -0.86 10.07
N LEU A 80 -0.10 -0.29 10.54
CA LEU A 80 -1.44 -0.86 10.36
C LEU A 80 -1.77 -1.22 8.90
N PRO A 81 -1.45 -0.39 7.87
CA PRO A 81 -1.63 -0.79 6.48
C PRO A 81 -0.96 -2.13 6.15
N MET A 82 0.26 -2.37 6.62
CA MET A 82 0.96 -3.62 6.36
C MET A 82 0.25 -4.81 7.03
N LEU A 83 -0.19 -4.65 8.28
CA LEU A 83 -0.95 -5.70 8.99
C LEU A 83 -2.24 -6.05 8.24
N ILE A 84 -2.97 -5.05 7.76
CA ILE A 84 -4.22 -5.25 7.00
C ILE A 84 -3.93 -5.94 5.66
N LYS A 85 -2.86 -5.54 4.94
CA LYS A 85 -2.43 -6.20 3.70
C LYS A 85 -2.21 -7.69 3.92
N LEU A 86 -1.41 -8.05 4.92
CA LEU A 86 -1.07 -9.44 5.22
C LEU A 86 -2.26 -10.25 5.71
N ALA A 87 -3.19 -9.65 6.45
CA ALA A 87 -4.43 -10.30 6.87
C ALA A 87 -5.32 -10.64 5.64
N ILE A 88 -5.57 -9.66 4.77
CA ILE A 88 -6.41 -9.85 3.58
C ILE A 88 -5.75 -10.87 2.64
N TYR A 89 -4.48 -10.70 2.33
CA TYR A 89 -3.75 -11.62 1.44
C TYR A 89 -3.58 -13.01 2.04
N GLY A 90 -3.44 -13.12 3.36
CA GLY A 90 -3.34 -14.41 4.05
C GLY A 90 -4.64 -15.23 4.03
N SER A 91 -5.78 -14.59 3.79
CA SER A 91 -7.08 -15.28 3.72
C SER A 91 -7.17 -16.23 2.50
N PRO A 92 -7.99 -17.29 2.58
CA PRO A 92 -8.18 -18.23 1.46
C PRO A 92 -8.68 -17.56 0.19
N HIS A 93 -9.58 -16.59 0.34
CA HIS A 93 -10.25 -15.90 -0.76
C HIS A 93 -9.63 -14.54 -1.12
N LYS A 94 -8.49 -14.19 -0.52
CA LYS A 94 -7.82 -12.88 -0.70
C LYS A 94 -8.74 -11.69 -0.44
N GLN A 95 -9.73 -11.87 0.42
CA GLN A 95 -10.72 -10.88 0.78
C GLN A 95 -11.19 -11.11 2.20
N LEU A 96 -11.39 -10.04 2.96
CA LEU A 96 -11.94 -10.10 4.31
C LEU A 96 -12.91 -8.95 4.54
N THR A 97 -13.91 -9.19 5.37
CA THR A 97 -14.80 -8.16 5.89
C THR A 97 -14.08 -7.38 7.00
N LEU A 98 -14.61 -6.21 7.35
CA LEU A 98 -14.08 -5.42 8.46
C LEU A 98 -14.01 -6.22 9.77
N GLN A 99 -15.03 -7.03 10.04
CA GLN A 99 -15.08 -7.84 11.27
C GLN A 99 -14.03 -8.95 11.24
N GLU A 100 -13.84 -9.61 10.10
CA GLU A 100 -12.82 -10.66 9.97
C GLU A 100 -11.40 -10.07 10.08
N ILE A 101 -11.16 -8.85 9.57
CA ILE A 101 -9.86 -8.17 9.76
C ILE A 101 -9.57 -7.97 11.26
N TYR A 102 -10.56 -7.56 12.06
CA TYR A 102 -10.36 -7.46 13.51
C TYR A 102 -9.98 -8.82 14.11
N THR A 103 -10.73 -9.85 13.73
CA THR A 103 -10.52 -11.21 14.23
C THR A 103 -9.15 -11.78 13.84
N GLU A 104 -8.66 -11.56 12.62
CA GLU A 104 -7.33 -12.02 12.20
C GLU A 104 -6.20 -11.35 12.98
N LEU A 105 -6.33 -10.05 13.29
CA LEU A 105 -5.36 -9.35 14.12
C LEU A 105 -5.39 -9.81 15.59
N GLU A 106 -6.59 -10.03 16.14
CA GLU A 106 -6.80 -10.55 17.50
C GLU A 106 -6.30 -12.01 17.67
N LYS A 107 -6.42 -12.82 16.60
CA LYS A 107 -5.87 -14.18 16.55
C LYS A 107 -4.35 -14.16 16.61
N ARG A 108 -3.70 -13.35 15.76
CA ARG A 108 -2.24 -13.32 15.64
C ARG A 108 -1.53 -12.62 16.79
N PHE A 109 -2.01 -11.45 17.23
CA PHE A 109 -1.27 -10.60 18.16
C PHE A 109 -2.02 -10.36 19.46
N GLN A 110 -1.36 -10.64 20.58
CA GLN A 110 -1.89 -10.45 21.93
C GLN A 110 -2.32 -9.00 22.18
N TYR A 111 -1.58 -8.01 21.67
CA TYR A 111 -1.89 -6.58 21.81
C TYR A 111 -3.33 -6.23 21.41
N PHE A 112 -3.81 -6.76 20.27
CA PHE A 112 -5.17 -6.48 19.80
C PHE A 112 -6.22 -7.29 20.57
N ARG A 113 -5.85 -8.51 20.99
CA ARG A 113 -6.73 -9.41 21.75
C ARG A 113 -7.10 -8.84 23.13
N GLU A 114 -6.12 -8.31 23.85
CA GLU A 114 -6.33 -7.65 25.15
C GLU A 114 -7.21 -6.40 25.00
N ARG A 115 -7.08 -5.73 23.85
CA ARG A 115 -7.76 -4.49 23.53
C ARG A 115 -9.03 -4.72 22.71
N ARG A 116 -9.56 -5.94 22.63
CA ARG A 116 -10.68 -6.29 21.72
C ARG A 116 -11.91 -5.38 21.84
N HIS A 117 -12.13 -4.79 23.01
CA HIS A 117 -13.26 -3.90 23.29
C HIS A 117 -12.97 -2.42 23.01
N GLU A 118 -11.71 -2.05 22.78
CA GLU A 118 -11.32 -0.67 22.52
C GLU A 118 -11.73 -0.23 21.12
N LYS A 119 -12.46 0.89 21.05
CA LYS A 119 -12.89 1.48 19.78
C LYS A 119 -11.75 2.19 19.05
N ALA A 120 -10.69 2.60 19.75
CA ALA A 120 -9.62 3.43 19.23
C ALA A 120 -8.84 2.73 18.09
N TRP A 121 -8.29 1.54 18.34
CA TRP A 121 -7.55 0.81 17.30
C TRP A 121 -8.48 0.34 16.17
N LYS A 122 -9.72 -0.08 16.47
CA LYS A 122 -10.73 -0.41 15.45
C LYS A 122 -11.04 0.79 14.55
N ASN A 123 -11.07 2.00 15.11
CA ASN A 123 -11.24 3.22 14.33
C ASN A 123 -10.04 3.47 13.40
N SER A 124 -8.83 3.24 13.90
CA SER A 124 -7.61 3.33 13.09
C SER A 124 -7.62 2.34 11.92
N ILE A 125 -8.15 1.11 12.10
CA ILE A 125 -8.32 0.16 10.99
C ILE A 125 -9.31 0.70 9.95
N ARG A 126 -10.51 1.14 10.36
CA ARG A 126 -11.51 1.72 9.43
C ARG A 126 -10.96 2.92 8.65
N HIS A 127 -10.22 3.78 9.35
CA HIS A 127 -9.56 4.92 8.76
C HIS A 127 -8.55 4.49 7.67
N ASN A 128 -7.71 3.51 7.95
CA ASN A 128 -6.71 3.02 7.00
C ASN A 128 -7.33 2.38 5.76
N LEU A 129 -8.39 1.59 5.93
CA LEU A 129 -9.13 0.98 4.82
C LEU A 129 -9.69 2.03 3.86
N SER A 130 -10.15 3.17 4.39
CA SER A 130 -10.68 4.25 3.55
C SER A 130 -9.60 5.15 2.95
N LEU A 131 -8.49 5.35 3.68
CA LEU A 131 -7.43 6.29 3.32
C LEU A 131 -6.51 5.76 2.21
N ASN A 132 -6.11 4.49 2.30
CA ASN A 132 -5.14 3.92 1.37
C ASN A 132 -5.86 3.25 0.19
N LYS A 133 -5.54 3.65 -1.04
CA LYS A 133 -6.20 3.14 -2.25
C LYS A 133 -5.99 1.64 -2.50
N VAL A 134 -4.92 1.07 -1.95
CA VAL A 134 -4.64 -0.37 -2.02
C VAL A 134 -5.78 -1.21 -1.45
N PHE A 135 -6.56 -0.67 -0.51
CA PHE A 135 -7.73 -1.35 0.03
C PHE A 135 -8.98 -0.98 -0.78
N ARG A 136 -9.53 -1.99 -1.45
CA ARG A 136 -10.72 -1.85 -2.29
C ARG A 136 -11.93 -2.41 -1.58
N HIS A 137 -12.96 -1.57 -1.46
CA HIS A 137 -14.26 -1.97 -0.96
C HIS A 137 -15.03 -2.69 -2.08
N VAL A 138 -15.31 -3.97 -1.88
CA VAL A 138 -15.97 -4.86 -2.85
C VAL A 138 -17.32 -5.28 -2.28
N PRO A 139 -18.45 -4.96 -2.95
CA PRO A 139 -19.77 -5.41 -2.53
C PRO A 139 -19.84 -6.93 -2.42
N ARG A 140 -20.63 -7.45 -1.47
CA ARG A 140 -20.91 -8.89 -1.40
C ARG A 140 -21.77 -9.31 -2.60
N PRO A 141 -21.59 -10.54 -3.11
CA PRO A 141 -22.55 -11.14 -4.04
C PRO A 141 -23.95 -11.16 -3.42
N ILE A 142 -24.98 -10.93 -4.24
CA ILE A 142 -26.38 -11.01 -3.80
C ILE A 142 -26.75 -12.40 -3.27
N THR A 143 -26.02 -13.43 -3.72
CA THR A 143 -26.16 -14.82 -3.30
C THR A 143 -25.64 -15.09 -1.89
N GLU A 144 -24.83 -14.18 -1.31
CA GLU A 144 -24.26 -14.30 0.03
C GLU A 144 -24.75 -13.16 0.93
N PRO A 145 -25.98 -13.28 1.49
CA PRO A 145 -26.49 -12.29 2.42
C PRO A 145 -25.62 -12.24 3.67
N GLY A 146 -25.19 -11.03 4.05
CA GLY A 146 -24.31 -10.84 5.20
C GLY A 146 -24.02 -9.37 5.50
N LYS A 147 -23.51 -9.11 6.70
CA LYS A 147 -23.21 -7.74 7.14
C LYS A 147 -21.93 -7.21 6.49
N GLY A 148 -22.02 -5.99 5.96
CA GLY A 148 -20.88 -5.24 5.43
C GLY A 148 -20.34 -5.80 4.11
N SER A 149 -19.25 -5.22 3.65
CA SER A 149 -18.63 -5.54 2.36
C SER A 149 -17.28 -6.23 2.56
N TYR A 150 -16.77 -6.83 1.49
CA TYR A 150 -15.41 -7.35 1.46
C TYR A 150 -14.40 -6.23 1.20
N TRP A 151 -13.19 -6.44 1.70
CA TRP A 151 -12.01 -5.65 1.40
C TRP A 151 -11.00 -6.54 0.68
N GLN A 152 -10.53 -6.06 -0.47
CA GLN A 152 -9.51 -6.72 -1.29
C GLN A 152 -8.29 -5.81 -1.46
N LEU A 153 -7.18 -6.39 -1.92
CA LEU A 153 -5.96 -5.67 -2.24
C LEU A 153 -5.84 -5.41 -3.72
N ASP A 154 -5.60 -4.16 -4.08
CA ASP A 154 -5.25 -3.74 -5.44
C ASP A 154 -3.89 -3.07 -5.42
N VAL A 155 -2.89 -3.80 -5.91
CA VAL A 155 -1.49 -3.33 -5.98
C VAL A 155 -1.10 -2.87 -7.39
N SER A 156 -2.05 -2.80 -8.33
CA SER A 156 -1.78 -2.49 -9.74
C SER A 156 -1.18 -1.09 -9.95
N GLU A 157 -1.59 -0.10 -9.17
CA GLU A 157 -1.11 1.29 -9.27
C GLU A 157 0.22 1.55 -8.53
N GLY A 158 0.81 0.56 -7.85
CA GLY A 158 1.95 0.77 -6.95
C GLY A 158 1.60 1.61 -5.71
N GLU A 159 2.46 1.60 -4.70
CA GLU A 159 2.21 2.31 -3.44
C GLU A 159 2.45 3.82 -3.65
N GLY A 160 1.41 4.67 -3.67
CA GLY A 160 1.65 6.10 -3.90
C GLY A 160 0.51 7.11 -3.68
N TYR A 161 -0.76 6.74 -3.78
CA TYR A 161 -1.83 7.75 -3.68
C TYR A 161 -2.61 7.62 -2.38
N LYS A 162 -2.18 8.35 -1.34
CA LYS A 162 -3.12 8.76 -0.29
C LYS A 162 -4.22 9.58 -0.99
N ARG A 163 -5.50 9.25 -0.76
CA ARG A 163 -6.59 10.03 -1.37
C ARG A 163 -6.38 11.53 -1.05
N PRO A 164 -6.41 12.44 -2.03
CA PRO A 164 -6.27 13.86 -1.75
C PRO A 164 -7.38 14.28 -0.78
N ARG A 165 -7.00 14.91 0.33
CA ARG A 165 -7.95 15.44 1.30
C ARG A 165 -8.74 16.56 0.60
N LYS A 166 -10.02 16.34 0.28
CA LYS A 166 -10.94 17.44 -0.05
C LYS A 166 -11.12 18.27 1.22
N ARG A 167 -10.33 19.34 1.38
CA ARG A 167 -10.58 20.36 2.40
C ARG A 167 -11.95 20.98 2.09
N ARG A 168 -12.94 20.70 2.92
CA ARG A 168 -14.19 21.48 2.94
C ARG A 168 -13.79 22.89 3.36
N ALA A 169 -13.82 23.85 2.44
CA ALA A 169 -13.60 25.25 2.77
C ALA A 169 -14.68 25.69 3.76
N LYS A 170 -14.28 26.03 4.99
CA LYS A 170 -15.14 26.71 5.95
C LYS A 170 -15.29 28.13 5.44
N ASN A 171 -16.47 28.46 4.91
CA ASN A 171 -16.83 29.83 4.55
C ASN A 171 -16.99 30.63 5.85
N SER A 172 -15.91 31.27 6.31
CA SER A 172 -15.99 32.29 7.36
C SER A 172 -16.52 33.57 6.73
N LYS A 173 -17.84 33.76 6.77
CA LYS A 173 -18.47 35.05 6.52
C LYS A 173 -18.08 35.97 7.68
N VAL A 174 -17.04 36.76 7.46
CA VAL A 174 -16.74 37.96 8.26
C VAL A 174 -17.82 38.97 7.87
N MET A 175 -18.73 39.30 8.78
CA MET A 175 -19.54 40.51 8.66
C MET A 175 -18.85 41.56 9.50
N ALA A 176 -18.34 42.57 8.81
CA ALA A 176 -17.70 43.74 9.36
C ALA A 176 -18.71 44.54 10.19
N SER A 177 -18.22 45.06 11.31
CA SER A 177 -18.78 46.18 12.05
C SER A 177 -18.63 47.46 11.22
N GLU A 178 -19.73 48.15 10.94
CA GLU A 178 -19.75 49.55 10.54
C GLU A 178 -20.42 50.33 11.68
N ASP A 179 -19.60 51.13 12.37
CA ASP A 179 -20.00 52.29 13.15
C ASP A 179 -20.34 53.42 12.15
N ASP A 180 -21.49 54.08 12.29
CA ASP A 180 -21.75 55.41 11.73
C ASP A 180 -22.88 56.12 12.52
N ASP A 181 -22.51 57.30 13.06
CA ASP A 181 -23.24 58.41 13.72
C ASP A 181 -24.38 58.18 14.74
#